data_AF-A0A2M8KEL3-F1
#
_entry.id   AF-A0A2M8KEL3-F1
#
_cell.length_a   1.000
_cell.length_b   1.000
_cell.length_c   1.000
_cell.angle_alpha   90.00
_cell.angle_beta   90.00
_cell.angle_gamma   90.00
#
_symmetry.space_group_name_H-M   'P 1'
#
loop_
_entity.id
_entity.type
_entity.pdbx_description
1 polymer ?
#
loop_
_entity_poly.entity_id
_entity_poly.type
_entity_poly.pdbx_seq_one_letter_code
_entity_poly.pdbx_strand_id
1 'polypeptide(L)'
;QKKLLTLHKDKHLWLTVASTVAIGLLGNIDIIIAKHIFSAEDVGFYSAWSVFGKIILYIFGPLLSIGFIFFSSKKYKKYHRPGFVFTILIFALIGAAAYYGYDMFALTAVDLVFGKTFLPMAPYLEVAAIYGTCYLLALFTHQFFLAKGSWGVLILPVLSVIYIGVMLFAAKSIVALMIITTGFLATVFASSLIFYLLRKNVIFRE
;
A
#
# COMPACT_ATOMS: atom_id res chain seq x y z
N GLN A 1 -27.86 20.80 15.22
CA GLN A 1 -27.40 19.99 16.38
C GLN A 1 -27.90 18.54 16.35
N LYS A 2 -29.18 18.22 16.07
CA LYS A 2 -29.69 16.81 15.98
C LYS A 2 -28.99 15.90 14.95
N LYS A 3 -28.42 16.44 13.86
CA LYS A 3 -27.64 15.66 12.85
C LYS A 3 -26.30 15.11 13.39
N LEU A 4 -25.69 15.74 14.39
CA LEU A 4 -24.42 15.28 14.97
C LEU A 4 -24.61 14.04 15.84
N LEU A 5 -25.75 13.96 16.55
CA LEU A 5 -26.08 12.84 17.45
C LEU A 5 -26.38 11.53 16.69
N THR A 6 -26.70 11.59 15.39
CA THR A 6 -26.98 10.41 14.55
C THR A 6 -25.76 9.90 13.76
N LEU A 7 -24.62 10.61 13.80
CA LEU A 7 -23.41 10.23 13.04
C LEU A 7 -22.85 8.87 13.44
N HIS A 8 -23.03 8.45 14.69
CA HIS A 8 -22.58 7.13 15.15
C HIS A 8 -23.29 5.95 14.45
N LYS A 9 -24.43 6.20 13.77
CA LYS A 9 -25.17 5.18 13.00
C LYS A 9 -24.81 5.17 11.51
N ASP A 10 -24.00 6.12 11.04
CA ASP A 10 -23.62 6.19 9.64
C ASP A 10 -22.49 5.20 9.34
N LYS A 11 -22.84 4.13 8.60
CA LYS A 11 -21.89 3.11 8.16
C LYS A 11 -20.73 3.71 7.35
N HIS A 12 -20.97 4.71 6.52
CA HIS A 12 -19.92 5.30 5.69
C HIS A 12 -18.89 6.05 6.53
N LEU A 13 -19.34 6.69 7.62
CA LEU A 13 -18.46 7.35 8.57
C LEU A 13 -17.48 6.35 9.20
N TRP A 14 -17.99 5.23 9.72
CA TRP A 14 -17.14 4.21 10.33
C TRP A 14 -16.19 3.52 9.35
N LEU A 15 -16.63 3.25 8.12
CA LEU A 15 -15.74 2.73 7.06
C LEU A 15 -14.62 3.71 6.77
N THR A 16 -14.92 5.01 6.69
CA THR A 16 -13.92 6.06 6.41
C THR A 16 -12.94 6.22 7.57
N VAL A 17 -13.42 6.19 8.83
CA VAL A 17 -12.56 6.25 10.02
C VAL A 17 -11.61 5.05 10.06
N ALA A 18 -12.14 3.83 9.91
CA ALA A 18 -11.31 2.62 9.90
C ALA A 18 -10.27 2.64 8.78
N SER A 19 -10.66 3.13 7.60
CA SER A 19 -9.75 3.32 6.45
C SER A 19 -8.63 4.30 6.75
N THR A 20 -8.97 5.46 7.29
CA THR A 20 -8.01 6.53 7.57
C THR A 20 -6.98 6.08 8.61
N VAL A 21 -7.44 5.41 9.68
CA VAL A 21 -6.55 4.83 10.69
C VAL A 21 -5.65 3.76 10.08
N ALA A 22 -6.20 2.84 9.29
CA ALA A 22 -5.42 1.77 8.68
C ALA A 22 -4.36 2.30 7.71
N ILE A 23 -4.68 3.29 6.87
CA ILE A 23 -3.70 3.92 5.96
C ILE A 23 -2.62 4.66 6.76
N GLY A 24 -2.99 5.39 7.81
CA GLY A 24 -2.04 6.11 8.67
C GLY A 24 -1.05 5.17 9.36
N LEU A 25 -1.56 4.04 9.88
CA LEU A 25 -0.73 2.98 10.45
C LEU A 25 0.14 2.31 9.39
N LEU A 26 -0.43 1.95 8.22
CA LEU A 26 0.30 1.30 7.14
C LEU A 26 1.59 2.04 6.74
N GLY A 27 1.56 3.37 6.78
CA GLY A 27 2.72 4.18 6.39
C GLY A 27 3.87 4.20 7.39
N ASN A 28 3.63 3.89 8.66
CA ASN A 28 4.56 4.19 9.76
C ASN A 28 4.75 3.09 10.80
N ILE A 29 3.82 2.14 10.90
CA ILE A 29 3.81 1.16 11.99
C ILE A 29 5.02 0.22 11.94
N ASP A 30 5.51 -0.07 10.75
CA ASP A 30 6.72 -0.84 10.49
C ASP A 30 7.96 -0.16 11.09
N ILE A 31 8.13 1.14 10.86
CA ILE A 31 9.24 1.91 11.41
C ILE A 31 9.11 2.07 12.93
N ILE A 32 7.89 2.27 13.44
CA ILE A 32 7.64 2.38 14.88
C ILE A 32 8.07 1.09 15.59
N ILE A 33 7.69 -0.06 15.04
CA ILE A 33 8.04 -1.38 15.60
C ILE A 33 9.53 -1.65 15.41
N ALA A 34 10.12 -1.33 14.25
CA ALA A 34 11.55 -1.49 14.01
C ALA A 34 12.39 -0.73 15.05
N LYS A 35 12.01 0.50 15.40
CA LYS A 35 12.66 1.31 16.45
C LYS A 35 12.65 0.68 17.83
N HIS A 36 11.70 -0.21 18.11
CA HIS A 36 11.61 -0.90 19.38
C HIS A 36 12.47 -2.16 19.43
N ILE A 37 12.70 -2.80 18.27
CA ILE A 37 13.34 -4.13 18.19
C ILE A 37 14.81 -4.03 17.78
N PHE A 38 15.17 -3.10 16.89
CA PHE A 38 16.48 -3.05 16.24
C PHE A 38 17.33 -1.86 16.68
N SER A 39 18.62 -1.92 16.37
CA SER A 39 19.56 -0.82 16.58
C SER A 39 19.20 0.41 15.72
N ALA A 40 19.65 1.59 16.11
CA ALA A 40 19.41 2.81 15.33
C ALA A 40 19.99 2.73 13.91
N GLU A 41 21.12 2.04 13.74
CA GLU A 41 21.76 1.82 12.45
C GLU A 41 20.90 0.94 11.54
N ASP A 42 20.45 -0.21 12.05
CA ASP A 42 19.55 -1.14 11.34
C ASP A 42 18.23 -0.48 10.92
N VAL A 43 17.65 0.31 11.82
CA VAL A 43 16.43 1.09 11.53
C VAL A 43 16.70 2.13 10.45
N GLY A 44 17.88 2.75 10.44
CA GLY A 44 18.31 3.67 9.39
C GLY A 44 18.34 2.98 8.02
N PHE A 45 18.98 1.83 7.94
CA PHE A 45 19.03 1.01 6.72
C PHE A 45 17.64 0.58 6.23
N TYR A 46 16.80 0.07 7.13
CA TYR A 46 15.41 -0.28 6.80
C TYR A 46 14.60 0.93 6.30
N SER A 47 14.76 2.09 6.95
CA SER A 47 14.05 3.31 6.58
C SER A 47 14.47 3.80 5.19
N ALA A 48 15.76 3.77 4.86
CA ALA A 48 16.26 4.13 3.53
C ALA A 48 15.66 3.22 2.44
N TRP A 49 15.62 1.91 2.69
CA TRP A 49 14.98 0.94 1.79
C TRP A 49 13.47 1.18 1.63
N SER A 50 12.76 1.43 2.73
CA SER A 50 11.33 1.75 2.71
C SER A 50 11.04 3.03 1.89
N VAL A 51 11.91 4.04 1.99
CA VAL A 51 11.81 5.26 1.18
C VAL A 51 11.94 4.95 -0.31
N PHE A 52 12.89 4.11 -0.74
CA PHE A 52 13.01 3.74 -2.15
C PHE A 52 11.74 3.13 -2.72
N GLY A 53 11.03 2.29 -1.96
CA GLY A 53 9.73 1.80 -2.40
C GLY A 53 8.63 2.85 -2.37
N LYS A 54 8.62 3.72 -1.35
CA LYS A 54 7.65 4.82 -1.23
C LYS A 54 7.83 5.90 -2.31
N ILE A 55 9.00 6.04 -2.93
CA ILE A 55 9.18 6.93 -4.10
C ILE A 55 8.18 6.59 -5.21
N ILE A 56 7.95 5.30 -5.48
CA ILE A 56 6.94 4.85 -6.46
C ILE A 56 5.57 5.39 -6.06
N LEU A 57 5.20 5.25 -4.79
CA LEU A 57 3.94 5.79 -4.27
C LEU A 57 3.87 7.31 -4.39
N TYR A 58 4.95 8.04 -4.12
CA TYR A 58 4.93 9.50 -4.17
C TYR A 58 4.80 10.03 -5.60
N ILE A 59 5.46 9.38 -6.57
CA ILE A 59 5.34 9.73 -7.98
C ILE A 59 3.93 9.45 -8.50
N PHE A 60 3.37 8.27 -8.17
CA PHE A 60 2.09 7.82 -8.72
C PHE A 60 0.88 8.06 -7.80
N GLY A 61 1.09 8.65 -6.62
CA GLY A 61 0.06 9.00 -5.65
C GLY A 61 -1.07 9.86 -6.23
N PRO A 62 -0.81 10.87 -7.08
CA PRO A 62 -1.86 11.63 -7.75
C PRO A 62 -2.82 10.75 -8.58
N LEU A 63 -2.35 9.65 -9.16
CA LEU A 63 -3.20 8.71 -9.89
C LEU A 63 -4.20 7.99 -8.98
N LEU A 64 -3.86 7.79 -7.70
CA LEU A 64 -4.80 7.24 -6.72
C LEU A 64 -5.98 8.21 -6.48
N SER A 65 -5.70 9.50 -6.36
CA SER A 65 -6.72 10.55 -6.20
C SER A 65 -7.61 10.67 -7.44
N ILE A 66 -7.01 10.65 -8.64
CA ILE A 66 -7.74 10.64 -9.90
C ILE A 66 -8.62 9.39 -9.99
N GLY A 67 -8.07 8.22 -9.64
CA GLY A 67 -8.80 6.96 -9.60
C GLY A 67 -10.01 7.05 -8.67
N PHE A 68 -9.83 7.55 -7.44
CA PHE A 68 -10.93 7.73 -6.49
C PHE A 68 -12.06 8.59 -7.07
N ILE A 69 -11.75 9.78 -7.60
CA ILE A 69 -12.74 10.69 -8.21
C ILE A 69 -13.46 10.00 -9.38
N PHE A 70 -12.70 9.34 -10.25
CA PHE A 70 -13.23 8.62 -11.41
C PHE A 70 -14.23 7.53 -10.96
N PHE A 71 -13.87 6.70 -9.99
CA PHE A 71 -14.71 5.60 -9.52
C PHE A 71 -15.90 6.06 -8.67
N SER A 72 -15.84 7.22 -8.03
CA SER A 72 -16.99 7.80 -7.32
C SER A 72 -18.03 8.42 -8.27
N SER A 73 -17.64 8.75 -9.51
CA SER A 73 -18.52 9.41 -10.47
C SER A 73 -19.53 8.45 -11.11
N LYS A 74 -20.82 8.79 -11.09
CA LYS A 74 -21.85 8.03 -11.84
C LYS A 74 -21.74 8.24 -13.36
N LYS A 75 -21.14 9.35 -13.81
CA LYS A 75 -21.04 9.73 -15.23
C LYS A 75 -20.24 8.70 -16.06
N TYR A 76 -19.23 8.07 -15.46
CA TYR A 76 -18.29 7.19 -16.16
C TYR A 76 -18.49 5.70 -15.81
N LYS A 77 -19.69 5.33 -15.32
CA LYS A 77 -19.97 3.98 -14.81
C LYS A 77 -19.59 2.85 -15.76
N LYS A 78 -19.86 3.01 -17.06
CA LYS A 78 -19.51 2.02 -18.10
C LYS A 78 -18.00 1.77 -18.23
N TYR A 79 -17.17 2.72 -17.81
CA TYR A 79 -15.71 2.63 -17.89
C TYR A 79 -15.05 2.18 -16.59
N HIS A 80 -15.79 2.01 -15.49
CA HIS A 80 -15.18 1.65 -14.21
C HIS A 80 -14.50 0.28 -14.25
N ARG A 81 -15.15 -0.74 -14.82
CA ARG A 81 -14.56 -2.08 -14.92
C ARG A 81 -13.27 -2.11 -15.77
N PRO A 82 -13.28 -1.63 -17.03
CA PRO A 82 -12.06 -1.60 -17.83
C PRO A 82 -11.01 -0.66 -17.21
N GLY A 83 -11.41 0.48 -16.65
CA GLY A 83 -10.50 1.41 -15.97
C GLY A 83 -9.78 0.80 -14.77
N PHE A 84 -10.48 -0.02 -13.98
CA PHE A 84 -9.87 -0.74 -12.85
C PHE A 84 -8.78 -1.71 -13.32
N VAL A 85 -9.09 -2.56 -14.30
CA VAL A 85 -8.13 -3.54 -14.83
C VAL A 85 -6.96 -2.82 -15.52
N PHE A 86 -7.24 -1.78 -16.31
CA PHE A 86 -6.22 -0.99 -16.99
C PHE A 86 -5.26 -0.31 -16.00
N THR A 87 -5.77 0.23 -14.90
CA THR A 87 -4.92 0.87 -13.88
C THR A 87 -4.01 -0.14 -13.18
N ILE A 88 -4.52 -1.36 -12.88
CA ILE A 88 -3.68 -2.43 -12.33
C ILE A 88 -2.56 -2.80 -13.30
N LEU A 89 -2.85 -2.93 -14.61
CA LEU A 89 -1.83 -3.22 -15.62
C LEU A 89 -0.78 -2.12 -15.71
N ILE A 90 -1.18 -0.85 -15.68
CA ILE A 90 -0.25 0.29 -15.64
C ILE A 90 0.65 0.21 -14.40
N PHE A 91 0.09 -0.02 -13.23
CA PHE A 91 0.88 -0.10 -11.99
C PHE A 91 1.81 -1.32 -11.97
N ALA A 92 1.40 -2.45 -12.57
CA ALA A 92 2.28 -3.59 -12.76
C ALA A 92 3.44 -3.29 -13.72
N LEU A 93 3.19 -2.57 -14.81
CA LEU A 93 4.24 -2.13 -15.74
C LEU A 93 5.21 -1.14 -15.09
N ILE A 94 4.70 -0.18 -14.31
CA ILE A 94 5.52 0.73 -13.50
C ILE A 94 6.39 -0.05 -12.53
N GLY A 95 5.82 -1.05 -11.85
CA GLY A 95 6.56 -1.89 -10.92
C GLY A 95 7.66 -2.69 -11.59
N ALA A 96 7.38 -3.26 -12.76
CA ALA A 96 8.40 -3.95 -13.57
C ALA A 96 9.52 -2.99 -13.99
N ALA A 97 9.18 -1.79 -14.48
CA ALA A 97 10.17 -0.79 -14.84
C ALA A 97 11.01 -0.35 -13.64
N ALA A 98 10.40 -0.15 -12.48
CA ALA A 98 11.10 0.19 -11.24
C ALA A 98 12.01 -0.95 -10.77
N TYR A 99 11.57 -2.20 -10.89
CA TYR A 99 12.36 -3.39 -10.55
C TYR A 99 13.64 -3.45 -11.38
N TYR A 100 13.54 -3.42 -12.70
CA TYR A 100 14.72 -3.44 -13.58
C TYR A 100 15.59 -2.19 -13.43
N GLY A 101 14.97 -1.02 -13.22
CA GLY A 101 15.72 0.21 -12.95
C GLY A 101 16.53 0.12 -11.65
N TYR A 102 15.95 -0.44 -10.60
CA TYR A 102 16.64 -0.63 -9.33
C TYR A 102 17.70 -1.72 -9.39
N ASP A 103 17.47 -2.82 -10.10
CA ASP A 103 18.49 -3.85 -10.33
C ASP A 103 19.73 -3.28 -11.05
N MET A 104 19.52 -2.52 -12.14
CA MET A 104 20.61 -1.97 -12.93
C MET A 104 21.36 -0.80 -12.26
N PHE A 105 20.68 0.00 -11.45
CA PHE A 105 21.23 1.26 -10.91
C PHE A 105 21.29 1.30 -9.37
N ALA A 106 21.22 0.15 -8.69
CA ALA A 106 21.11 0.09 -7.22
C ALA A 106 22.18 0.91 -6.48
N LEU A 107 23.47 0.67 -6.78
CA LEU A 107 24.59 1.34 -6.10
C LEU A 107 24.56 2.85 -6.32
N THR A 108 24.33 3.29 -7.57
CA THR A 108 24.26 4.70 -7.94
C THR A 108 23.06 5.37 -7.27
N ALA A 109 21.90 4.72 -7.25
CA ALA A 109 20.69 5.26 -6.63
C ALA A 109 20.89 5.47 -5.12
N VAL A 110 21.46 4.48 -4.42
CA VAL A 110 21.71 4.56 -2.99
C VAL A 110 22.74 5.64 -2.66
N ASP A 111 23.87 5.68 -3.36
CA ASP A 111 24.91 6.68 -3.11
C ASP A 111 24.41 8.10 -3.38
N LEU A 112 23.62 8.29 -4.45
CA LEU A 112 23.08 9.60 -4.80
C LEU A 112 22.09 10.14 -3.75
N VAL A 113 21.20 9.28 -3.24
CA VAL A 113 20.11 9.70 -2.34
C VAL A 113 20.54 9.73 -0.87
N PHE A 114 21.32 8.75 -0.44
CA PHE A 114 21.66 8.53 0.97
C PHE A 114 23.17 8.53 1.25
N GLY A 115 24.01 8.40 0.23
CA GLY A 115 25.46 8.35 0.36
C GLY A 115 26.01 6.96 0.69
N LYS A 116 27.35 6.87 0.66
CA LYS A 116 28.11 5.62 0.77
C LYS A 116 27.79 4.76 2.00
N THR A 117 27.43 5.38 3.12
CA THR A 117 27.09 4.66 4.36
C THR A 117 25.92 3.69 4.17
N PHE A 118 25.02 3.97 3.23
CA PHE A 118 23.83 3.16 2.98
C PHE A 118 24.00 2.12 1.87
N LEU A 119 25.18 2.00 1.25
CA LEU A 119 25.46 1.02 0.20
C LEU A 119 25.13 -0.45 0.57
N PRO A 120 25.22 -0.89 1.84
CA PRO A 120 24.74 -2.22 2.22
C PRO A 120 23.27 -2.51 1.85
N MET A 121 22.46 -1.48 1.59
CA MET A 121 21.07 -1.61 1.15
C MET A 121 20.88 -1.82 -0.35
N ALA A 122 21.90 -1.54 -1.17
CA ALA A 122 21.84 -1.68 -2.63
C ALA A 122 21.34 -3.05 -3.10
N PRO A 123 21.77 -4.19 -2.52
CA PRO A 123 21.29 -5.51 -2.94
C PRO A 123 19.79 -5.75 -2.72
N TYR A 124 19.12 -4.92 -1.91
CA TYR A 124 17.71 -5.09 -1.57
C TYR A 124 16.78 -4.12 -2.32
N LEU A 125 17.33 -3.28 -3.21
CA LEU A 125 16.56 -2.26 -3.93
C LEU A 125 15.52 -2.87 -4.87
N GLU A 126 15.80 -4.00 -5.51
CA GLU A 126 14.82 -4.73 -6.30
C GLU A 126 13.58 -5.13 -5.48
N VAL A 127 13.79 -5.53 -4.21
CA VAL A 127 12.71 -5.87 -3.27
C VAL A 127 11.96 -4.60 -2.84
N ALA A 128 12.64 -3.46 -2.75
CA ALA A 128 11.98 -2.17 -2.51
C ALA A 128 11.03 -1.79 -3.66
N ALA A 129 11.36 -2.11 -4.92
CA ALA A 129 10.45 -1.90 -6.05
C ALA A 129 9.19 -2.77 -5.93
N ILE A 130 9.34 -4.04 -5.55
CA ILE A 130 8.21 -4.95 -5.30
C ILE A 130 7.35 -4.41 -4.16
N TYR A 131 7.97 -4.04 -3.03
CA TYR A 131 7.31 -3.42 -1.89
C TYR A 131 6.51 -2.18 -2.31
N GLY A 132 7.13 -1.23 -3.01
CA GLY A 132 6.47 -0.01 -3.47
C GLY A 132 5.32 -0.25 -4.44
N THR A 133 5.46 -1.22 -5.34
CA THR A 133 4.41 -1.61 -6.30
C THR A 133 3.22 -2.25 -5.58
N CYS A 134 3.47 -3.19 -4.67
CA CYS A 134 2.44 -3.79 -3.83
C CYS A 134 1.75 -2.74 -2.96
N TYR A 135 2.49 -1.77 -2.43
CA TYR A 135 1.95 -0.64 -1.68
C TYR A 135 0.96 0.16 -2.54
N LEU A 136 1.41 0.57 -3.73
CA LEU A 136 0.60 1.35 -4.67
C LEU A 136 -0.69 0.61 -5.06
N LEU A 137 -0.58 -0.67 -5.39
CA LEU A 137 -1.71 -1.53 -5.75
C LEU A 137 -2.68 -1.75 -4.58
N ALA A 138 -2.17 -2.01 -3.37
CA ALA A 138 -2.99 -2.17 -2.18
C ALA A 138 -3.78 -0.89 -1.90
N LEU A 139 -3.12 0.28 -1.89
CA LEU A 139 -3.81 1.56 -1.72
C LEU A 139 -4.82 1.85 -2.84
N PHE A 140 -4.47 1.55 -4.08
CA PHE A 140 -5.39 1.71 -5.22
C PHE A 140 -6.67 0.90 -5.04
N THR A 141 -6.56 -0.39 -4.71
CA THR A 141 -7.73 -1.25 -4.49
C THR A 141 -8.54 -0.80 -3.29
N HIS A 142 -7.90 -0.34 -2.22
CA HIS A 142 -8.57 0.22 -1.06
C HIS A 142 -9.36 1.48 -1.42
N GLN A 143 -8.76 2.43 -2.14
CA GLN A 143 -9.43 3.65 -2.62
C GLN A 143 -10.56 3.33 -3.59
N PHE A 144 -10.39 2.33 -4.47
CA PHE A 144 -11.45 1.85 -5.34
C PHE A 144 -12.66 1.34 -4.53
N PHE A 145 -12.44 0.49 -3.53
CA PHE A 145 -13.55 -0.01 -2.71
C PHE A 145 -14.21 1.11 -1.89
N LEU A 146 -13.42 2.08 -1.42
CA LEU A 146 -13.93 3.23 -0.68
C LEU A 146 -14.81 4.11 -1.58
N ALA A 147 -14.34 4.40 -2.80
CA ALA A 147 -15.10 5.13 -3.81
C ALA A 147 -16.44 4.44 -4.17
N LYS A 148 -16.48 3.10 -4.05
CA LYS A 148 -17.67 2.28 -4.26
C LYS A 148 -18.52 2.05 -3.00
N GLY A 149 -18.11 2.53 -1.83
CA GLY A 149 -18.80 2.25 -0.56
C GLY A 149 -18.84 0.75 -0.21
N SER A 150 -17.91 -0.04 -0.75
CA SER A 150 -17.90 -1.50 -0.62
C SER A 150 -17.28 -1.96 0.70
N TRP A 151 -17.73 -3.11 1.22
CA TRP A 151 -17.12 -3.75 2.38
C TRP A 151 -15.67 -4.21 2.14
N GLY A 152 -15.22 -4.30 0.87
CA GLY A 152 -13.83 -4.59 0.53
C GLY A 152 -12.82 -3.60 1.14
N VAL A 153 -13.27 -2.41 1.53
CA VAL A 153 -12.49 -1.42 2.28
C VAL A 153 -11.89 -2.01 3.57
N LEU A 154 -12.60 -2.93 4.23
CA LEU A 154 -12.18 -3.51 5.52
C LEU A 154 -11.03 -4.52 5.42
N ILE A 155 -10.65 -4.96 4.21
CA ILE A 155 -9.55 -5.92 4.01
C ILE A 155 -8.26 -5.37 4.62
N LEU A 156 -7.92 -4.11 4.33
CA LEU A 156 -6.70 -3.49 4.85
C LEU A 156 -6.73 -3.35 6.39
N PRO A 157 -7.75 -2.73 7.03
CA PRO A 157 -7.83 -2.67 8.50
C PRO A 157 -7.75 -4.03 9.19
N VAL A 158 -8.47 -5.04 8.70
CA VAL A 158 -8.51 -6.38 9.32
C VAL A 158 -7.15 -7.06 9.23
N LEU A 159 -6.53 -7.06 8.05
CA LEU A 159 -5.21 -7.68 7.87
C LEU A 159 -4.12 -6.89 8.60
N SER A 160 -4.28 -5.58 8.81
CA SER A 160 -3.31 -4.75 9.56
C SER A 160 -3.15 -5.21 11.01
N VAL A 161 -4.22 -5.67 11.66
CA VAL A 161 -4.14 -6.21 13.03
C VAL A 161 -3.28 -7.48 13.07
N ILE A 162 -3.48 -8.38 12.11
CA ILE A 162 -2.69 -9.62 11.98
C ILE A 162 -1.23 -9.27 11.69
N TYR A 163 -1.00 -8.34 10.77
CA TYR A 163 0.33 -7.87 10.39
C TYR A 163 1.13 -7.28 11.56
N ILE A 164 0.51 -6.44 12.40
CA ILE A 164 1.14 -5.91 13.61
C ILE A 164 1.56 -7.07 14.53
N GLY A 165 0.69 -8.06 14.74
CA GLY A 165 1.01 -9.25 15.51
C GLY A 165 2.20 -10.03 14.92
N VAL A 166 2.18 -10.29 13.61
CA VAL A 166 3.26 -11.02 12.92
C VAL A 166 4.60 -10.29 13.07
N MET A 167 4.63 -8.96 12.89
CA MET A 167 5.90 -8.22 13.03
C MET A 167 6.49 -8.31 14.43
N LEU A 168 5.67 -8.20 15.48
CA LEU A 168 6.15 -8.23 16.87
C LEU A 168 6.83 -9.56 17.24
N PHE A 169 6.44 -10.68 16.62
CA PHE A 169 6.99 -12.00 16.95
C PHE A 169 7.98 -12.54 15.90
N ALA A 170 7.86 -12.13 14.64
CA ALA A 170 8.62 -12.72 13.54
C ALA A 170 9.73 -11.81 12.98
N ALA A 171 9.72 -10.50 13.25
CA ALA A 171 10.76 -9.59 12.79
C ALA A 171 12.06 -9.73 13.62
N LYS A 172 12.87 -10.73 13.31
CA LYS A 172 14.16 -11.00 13.98
C LYS A 172 15.37 -10.34 13.31
N SER A 173 15.20 -9.81 12.10
CA SER A 173 16.22 -9.08 11.34
C SER A 173 15.57 -8.05 10.43
N ILE A 174 16.34 -7.07 9.93
CA ILE A 174 15.84 -6.08 8.98
C ILE A 174 15.34 -6.72 7.68
N VAL A 175 16.00 -7.79 7.22
CA VAL A 175 15.60 -8.53 6.01
C VAL A 175 14.28 -9.25 6.25
N ALA A 176 14.09 -9.86 7.44
CA ALA A 176 12.82 -10.46 7.80
C ALA A 176 11.69 -9.41 7.83
N LEU A 177 11.97 -8.21 8.34
CA LEU A 177 11.01 -7.12 8.34
C LEU A 177 10.63 -6.68 6.91
N MET A 178 11.61 -6.56 6.00
CA MET A 178 11.36 -6.26 4.57
C MET A 178 10.46 -7.30 3.91
N ILE A 179 10.71 -8.59 4.18
CA ILE A 179 9.90 -9.68 3.63
C ILE A 179 8.48 -9.67 4.21
N ILE A 180 8.35 -9.49 5.53
CA ILE A 180 7.04 -9.46 6.20
C ILE A 180 6.19 -8.28 5.69
N THR A 181 6.78 -7.09 5.58
CA THR A 181 6.10 -5.88 5.11
C THR A 181 5.68 -6.01 3.63
N THR A 182 6.57 -6.50 2.78
CA THR A 182 6.29 -6.75 1.35
C THR A 182 5.22 -7.81 1.18
N GLY A 183 5.35 -8.94 1.90
CA GLY A 183 4.39 -10.05 1.86
C GLY A 183 3.00 -9.65 2.39
N PHE A 184 2.95 -8.79 3.41
CA PHE A 184 1.69 -8.23 3.89
C PHE A 184 0.98 -7.41 2.81
N LEU A 185 1.67 -6.47 2.16
CA LEU A 185 1.08 -5.65 1.10
C LEU A 185 0.63 -6.50 -0.10
N ALA A 186 1.43 -7.49 -0.49
CA ALA A 186 1.05 -8.45 -1.51
C ALA A 186 -0.22 -9.23 -1.12
N THR A 187 -0.33 -9.65 0.15
CA THR A 187 -1.51 -10.33 0.70
C THR A 187 -2.74 -9.44 0.71
N VAL A 188 -2.61 -8.17 1.09
CA VAL A 188 -3.70 -7.18 1.03
C VAL A 188 -4.19 -7.01 -0.40
N PHE A 189 -3.27 -6.85 -1.36
CA PHE A 189 -3.63 -6.71 -2.77
C PHE A 189 -4.29 -7.97 -3.32
N ALA A 190 -3.71 -9.16 -3.07
CA ALA A 190 -4.26 -10.43 -3.52
C ALA A 190 -5.67 -10.69 -2.95
N SER A 191 -5.86 -10.45 -1.65
CA SER A 191 -7.17 -10.57 -0.99
C SER A 191 -8.19 -9.60 -1.58
N SER A 192 -7.77 -8.36 -1.87
CA SER A 192 -8.59 -7.34 -2.52
C SER A 192 -8.99 -7.75 -3.94
N LEU A 193 -8.06 -8.33 -4.70
CA LEU A 193 -8.34 -8.82 -6.06
C LEU A 193 -9.29 -10.02 -6.05
N ILE A 194 -9.09 -10.98 -5.14
CA ILE A 194 -10.01 -12.12 -4.96
C ILE A 194 -11.40 -11.62 -4.59
N PHE A 195 -11.51 -10.70 -3.63
CA PHE A 195 -12.79 -10.11 -3.24
C PHE A 195 -13.49 -9.42 -4.42
N TYR A 196 -12.74 -8.65 -5.21
CA TYR A 196 -13.24 -8.02 -6.43
C TYR A 196 -13.76 -9.07 -7.43
N LEU A 197 -13.02 -10.14 -7.71
CA LEU A 197 -13.43 -11.17 -8.67
C LEU A 197 -14.69 -11.91 -8.22
N LEU A 198 -14.82 -12.24 -6.93
CA LEU A 198 -15.99 -12.90 -6.35
C LEU A 198 -17.23 -11.99 -6.32
N ARG A 199 -17.05 -10.68 -6.15
CA ARG A 199 -18.16 -9.71 -6.01
C ARG A 199 -18.34 -8.78 -7.22
N LYS A 200 -17.66 -9.03 -8.34
CA LYS A 200 -17.69 -8.14 -9.52
C LYS A 200 -19.11 -7.80 -9.98
N ASN A 201 -20.02 -8.77 -9.97
CA ASN A 201 -21.40 -8.56 -10.42
C ASN A 201 -22.21 -7.69 -9.45
N VAL A 202 -21.87 -7.68 -8.16
CA VAL A 202 -22.57 -6.87 -7.14
C VAL A 202 -22.03 -5.44 -7.15
N ILE A 203 -20.70 -5.28 -7.23
CA ILE A 203 -20.01 -3.99 -7.18
C ILE A 203 -20.42 -3.06 -8.35
N PHE A 204 -20.76 -3.62 -9.51
CA PHE A 204 -21.18 -2.85 -10.69
C PHE A 204 -22.71 -2.79 -10.91
N ARG A 205 -23.51 -3.48 -10.09
CA ARG A 205 -24.98 -3.52 -10.23
C ARG A 205 -25.68 -2.26 -9.68
N GLU A 206 -25.04 -1.51 -8.79
CA GLU A 206 -25.49 -0.17 -8.32
C GLU A 206 -24.99 0.96 -9.22
#